data_AF-A0A2A6M404-F1
#
_entry.id   AF-A0A2A6M404-F1
#
_cell.length_a   1.000
_cell.length_b   1.000
_cell.length_c   1.000
_cell.angle_alpha   90.00
_cell.angle_beta   90.00
_cell.angle_gamma   90.00
#
_symmetry.space_group_name_H-M   'P 1'
#
loop_
_entity.id
_entity.type
_entity.pdbx_description
1 polymer ?
#
loop_
_entity_poly.entity_id
_entity_poly.type
_entity_poly.pdbx_seq_one_letter_code
_entity_poly.pdbx_strand_id
1 'polypeptide(L)'
;MSGLSAAIYSGTAGILSIIDPFCGPAGIFRWFASGTLLACGDSGWGDEIAYGFLVTASLAIATLPLGLAIGFFIALAKQSSERSLRLSANIYTTIFRGLPELLTLFIVYYGLQILVQQFLATLGYEEPIEINAFVAGMIALGVVFSAYCSEVLLSAFKAIPQGQYEAGDALGFHRGKTMRLIILPQLIRIALPGLGNLWMALLKDTALVSVVGLPDILRQTGIAARMTKQAFQFFGVACVLFLVLAMISSVVFSALERSTKRAEMRR
;
A
#
# COMPACT_ATOMS: atom_id res chain seq x y z
N MET A 1 -12.44 14.62 -29.56
CA MET A 1 -11.57 13.59 -28.95
C MET A 1 -12.35 12.29 -28.97
N SER A 2 -12.07 11.45 -29.95
CA SER A 2 -13.09 10.85 -30.82
C SER A 2 -12.96 9.34 -30.93
N GLY A 3 -14.04 8.61 -30.60
CA GLY A 3 -14.35 7.25 -31.05
C GLY A 3 -13.49 6.10 -30.51
N LEU A 4 -12.17 6.18 -30.69
CA LEU A 4 -11.23 5.10 -30.36
C LEU A 4 -11.03 4.91 -28.86
N SER A 5 -10.93 6.00 -28.08
CA SER A 5 -10.91 5.91 -26.62
C SER A 5 -12.22 5.34 -26.08
N ALA A 6 -13.37 5.82 -26.57
CA ALA A 6 -14.69 5.34 -26.15
C ALA A 6 -14.93 3.85 -26.45
N ALA A 7 -14.44 3.35 -27.59
CA ALA A 7 -14.54 1.93 -27.96
C ALA A 7 -13.60 1.02 -27.14
N ILE A 8 -12.41 1.51 -26.79
CA ILE A 8 -11.49 0.81 -25.88
C ILE A 8 -12.06 0.81 -24.45
N TYR A 9 -12.64 1.92 -23.99
CA TYR A 9 -13.32 2.00 -22.70
C TYR A 9 -14.57 1.11 -22.64
N SER A 10 -15.39 1.04 -23.70
CA SER A 10 -16.57 0.16 -23.70
C SER A 10 -16.20 -1.33 -23.80
N GLY A 11 -15.17 -1.66 -24.59
CA GLY A 11 -14.66 -3.03 -24.68
C GLY A 11 -14.00 -3.52 -23.38
N THR A 12 -13.23 -2.66 -22.71
CA THR A 12 -12.62 -2.99 -21.40
C THR A 12 -13.64 -3.01 -20.27
N ALA A 13 -14.62 -2.11 -20.26
CA ALA A 13 -15.73 -2.12 -19.30
C ALA A 13 -16.63 -3.36 -19.45
N GLY A 14 -16.90 -3.81 -20.68
CA GLY A 14 -17.62 -5.05 -20.95
C GLY A 14 -16.89 -6.31 -20.44
N ILE A 15 -15.56 -6.35 -20.53
CA ILE A 15 -14.75 -7.46 -20.03
C ILE A 15 -14.60 -7.39 -18.50
N LEU A 16 -14.39 -6.19 -17.94
CA LEU A 16 -14.31 -5.97 -16.48
C LEU A 16 -15.62 -6.31 -15.77
N SER A 17 -16.78 -5.97 -16.37
CA SER A 17 -18.10 -6.32 -15.80
C SER A 17 -18.39 -7.82 -15.80
N ILE A 18 -17.82 -8.60 -16.73
CA ILE A 18 -17.94 -10.06 -16.72
C ILE A 18 -17.11 -10.69 -15.59
N ILE A 19 -15.99 -10.07 -15.22
CA ILE A 19 -15.04 -10.56 -14.20
C ILE A 19 -15.30 -9.92 -12.82
N ASP A 20 -16.21 -8.95 -12.72
CA ASP A 20 -16.50 -8.26 -11.46
C ASP A 20 -17.09 -9.26 -10.42
N PRO A 21 -16.33 -9.56 -9.34
CA PRO A 21 -16.77 -10.52 -8.34
C PRO A 21 -17.93 -9.99 -7.46
N PHE A 22 -18.21 -8.69 -7.51
CA PHE A 22 -19.25 -8.05 -6.71
C PHE A 22 -20.55 -7.83 -7.49
N CYS A 23 -20.48 -7.20 -8.66
CA CYS A 23 -21.66 -6.79 -9.44
C CYS A 23 -21.77 -7.44 -10.83
N GLY A 24 -20.85 -8.34 -11.20
CA GLY A 24 -20.89 -9.06 -12.48
C GLY A 24 -22.04 -10.08 -12.59
N PRO A 25 -22.09 -10.87 -13.68
CA PRO A 25 -23.14 -11.86 -13.94
C PRO A 25 -23.35 -12.86 -12.80
N ALA A 26 -22.28 -13.19 -12.07
CA ALA A 26 -22.26 -14.05 -10.88
C ALA A 26 -21.84 -13.29 -9.61
N GLY A 27 -22.01 -11.97 -9.58
CA GLY A 27 -21.56 -11.11 -8.50
C GLY A 27 -22.28 -11.37 -7.16
N ILE A 28 -21.52 -11.31 -6.06
CA ILE A 28 -22.02 -11.57 -4.70
C ILE A 28 -23.21 -10.66 -4.35
N PHE A 29 -23.16 -9.37 -4.69
CA PHE A 29 -24.26 -8.44 -4.37
C PHE A 29 -25.53 -8.73 -5.18
N ARG A 30 -25.41 -9.31 -6.37
CA ARG A 30 -26.59 -9.70 -7.14
C ARG A 30 -27.35 -10.88 -6.52
N TRP A 31 -26.65 -11.80 -5.86
CA TRP A 31 -27.24 -12.97 -5.22
C TRP A 31 -27.76 -12.69 -3.81
N PHE A 32 -27.03 -11.90 -3.03
CA PHE A 32 -27.33 -11.65 -1.62
C PHE A 32 -28.12 -10.36 -1.35
N ALA A 33 -28.15 -9.42 -2.29
CA ALA A 33 -28.69 -8.08 -2.06
C ALA A 33 -29.75 -7.63 -3.09
N SER A 34 -30.26 -8.52 -3.94
CA SER A 34 -31.30 -8.21 -4.93
C SER A 34 -32.54 -7.57 -4.27
N GLY A 35 -32.76 -6.27 -4.52
CA GLY A 35 -33.88 -5.49 -3.95
C GLY A 35 -33.59 -4.79 -2.62
N THR A 36 -32.33 -4.76 -2.16
CA THR A 36 -31.90 -4.03 -0.95
C THR A 36 -31.03 -2.83 -1.32
N LEU A 37 -30.73 -1.96 -0.35
CA LEU A 37 -29.80 -0.82 -0.52
C LEU A 37 -28.36 -1.24 -0.90
N LEU A 38 -28.04 -2.53 -0.84
CA LEU A 38 -26.75 -3.11 -1.26
C LEU A 38 -26.80 -3.74 -2.66
N ALA A 39 -27.93 -3.63 -3.36
CA ALA A 39 -28.03 -4.05 -4.75
C ALA A 39 -27.07 -3.23 -5.65
N CYS A 40 -26.68 -3.79 -6.79
CA CYS A 40 -25.90 -3.07 -7.79
C CYS A 40 -26.82 -2.31 -8.76
N GLY A 41 -26.39 -1.13 -9.22
CA GLY A 41 -27.11 -0.29 -10.16
C GLY A 41 -27.90 0.82 -9.47
N ASP A 42 -28.61 1.65 -10.25
CA ASP A 42 -29.16 2.97 -9.87
C ASP A 42 -30.01 3.06 -8.58
N SER A 43 -30.41 1.93 -8.00
CA SER A 43 -31.24 1.85 -6.79
C SER A 43 -30.49 1.38 -5.54
N GLY A 44 -29.22 0.99 -5.65
CA GLY A 44 -28.39 0.52 -4.53
C GLY A 44 -26.96 1.07 -4.59
N TRP A 45 -26.16 0.70 -3.60
CA TRP A 45 -24.78 1.20 -3.42
C TRP A 45 -23.71 0.14 -3.70
N GLY A 46 -24.10 -1.02 -4.25
CA GLY A 46 -23.23 -2.18 -4.39
C GLY A 46 -22.04 -1.92 -5.31
N ASP A 47 -22.26 -1.20 -6.40
CA ASP A 47 -21.26 -0.86 -7.40
C ASP A 47 -20.26 0.19 -6.90
N GLU A 48 -20.69 1.21 -6.16
CA GLU A 48 -19.77 2.18 -5.56
C GLU A 48 -18.91 1.52 -4.48
N ILE A 49 -19.50 0.63 -3.67
CA ILE A 49 -18.76 -0.10 -2.63
C ILE A 49 -17.77 -1.08 -3.26
N ALA A 50 -18.15 -1.78 -4.33
CA ALA A 50 -17.25 -2.64 -5.10
C ALA A 50 -16.08 -1.86 -5.72
N TYR A 51 -16.37 -0.69 -6.28
CA TYR A 51 -15.34 0.22 -6.76
C TYR A 51 -14.40 0.67 -5.63
N GLY A 52 -14.96 1.05 -4.48
CA GLY A 52 -14.20 1.41 -3.29
C GLY A 52 -13.28 0.30 -2.82
N PHE A 53 -13.73 -0.95 -2.86
CA PHE A 53 -12.92 -2.13 -2.56
C PHE A 53 -11.71 -2.27 -3.50
N LEU A 54 -11.92 -2.11 -4.81
CA LEU A 54 -10.83 -2.15 -5.80
C LEU A 54 -9.84 -1.01 -5.61
N VAL A 55 -10.32 0.20 -5.30
CA VAL A 55 -9.47 1.37 -4.99
C VAL A 55 -8.63 1.10 -3.74
N THR A 56 -9.21 0.58 -2.66
CA THR A 56 -8.47 0.22 -1.44
C THR A 56 -7.38 -0.82 -1.73
N ALA A 57 -7.72 -1.89 -2.45
CA ALA A 57 -6.76 -2.95 -2.77
C ALA A 57 -5.64 -2.47 -3.69
N SER A 58 -5.97 -1.71 -4.74
CA SER A 58 -4.99 -1.15 -5.68
C SER A 58 -4.06 -0.14 -5.00
N LEU A 59 -4.59 0.71 -4.11
CA LEU A 59 -3.79 1.65 -3.34
C LEU A 59 -2.79 0.93 -2.44
N ALA A 60 -3.23 -0.10 -1.71
CA ALA A 60 -2.33 -0.87 -0.85
C ALA A 60 -1.21 -1.53 -1.66
N ILE A 61 -1.57 -2.20 -2.77
CA ILE A 61 -0.61 -2.88 -3.66
C ILE A 61 0.37 -1.88 -4.29
N ALA A 62 -0.10 -0.70 -4.72
CA ALA A 62 0.76 0.34 -5.31
C ALA A 62 1.69 1.00 -4.28
N THR A 63 1.23 1.15 -3.04
CA THR A 63 2.00 1.75 -1.95
C THR A 63 3.14 0.83 -1.46
N LEU A 64 2.90 -0.49 -1.45
CA LEU A 64 3.87 -1.47 -0.97
C LEU A 64 5.27 -1.37 -1.62
N PRO A 65 5.45 -1.40 -2.95
CA PRO A 65 6.77 -1.34 -3.57
C PRO A 65 7.48 -0.01 -3.29
N LEU A 66 6.74 1.11 -3.27
CA LEU A 66 7.29 2.42 -2.94
C LEU A 66 7.83 2.43 -1.50
N GLY A 67 7.01 1.98 -0.55
CA GLY A 67 7.38 1.91 0.86
C GLY A 67 8.52 0.93 1.14
N LEU A 68 8.53 -0.24 0.50
CA LEU A 68 9.62 -1.22 0.59
C LEU A 68 10.94 -0.66 0.03
N ALA A 69 10.90 0.00 -1.11
CA ALA A 69 12.09 0.57 -1.73
C ALA A 69 12.70 1.65 -0.83
N ILE A 70 11.90 2.63 -0.40
CA ILE A 70 12.34 3.71 0.49
C ILE A 70 12.83 3.12 1.82
N GLY A 71 12.08 2.17 2.40
CA GLY A 71 12.42 1.54 3.68
C GLY A 71 13.74 0.77 3.62
N PHE A 72 14.02 0.11 2.49
CA PHE A 72 15.29 -0.57 2.25
C PHE A 72 16.47 0.40 2.18
N PHE A 73 16.35 1.52 1.46
CA PHE A 73 17.41 2.54 1.41
C PHE A 73 17.64 3.20 2.78
N ILE A 74 16.58 3.44 3.55
CA ILE A 74 16.70 3.95 4.93
C ILE A 74 17.42 2.91 5.82
N ALA A 75 17.05 1.63 5.72
CA ALA A 75 17.73 0.58 6.49
C ALA A 75 19.22 0.46 6.16
N LEU A 76 19.60 0.67 4.89
CA LEU A 76 20.99 0.78 4.46
C LEU A 76 21.68 2.02 5.03
N ALA A 77 21.01 3.18 4.95
CA ALA A 77 21.52 4.44 5.50
C ALA A 77 21.79 4.34 7.01
N LYS A 78 20.93 3.66 7.77
CA LYS A 78 21.12 3.41 9.22
C LYS A 78 22.33 2.53 9.54
N GLN A 79 22.74 1.66 8.61
CA GLN A 79 23.92 0.80 8.75
C GLN A 79 25.22 1.44 8.24
N SER A 80 25.14 2.63 7.62
CA SER A 80 26.32 3.31 7.12
C SER A 80 27.30 3.65 8.24
N SER A 81 28.59 3.60 7.92
CA SER A 81 29.66 4.08 8.80
C SER A 81 29.61 5.61 8.98
N GLU A 82 29.10 6.32 7.97
CA GLU A 82 29.00 7.78 7.96
C GLU A 82 27.90 8.26 8.94
N ARG A 83 28.27 9.20 9.81
CA ARG A 83 27.46 9.61 10.96
C ARG A 83 26.27 10.48 10.54
N SER A 84 26.42 11.34 9.53
CA SER A 84 25.38 12.24 9.04
C SER A 84 24.23 11.46 8.39
N LEU A 85 24.52 10.46 7.58
CA LEU A 85 23.56 9.61 6.88
C LEU A 85 22.78 8.75 7.88
N ARG A 86 23.48 8.16 8.85
CA ARG A 86 22.86 7.42 9.94
C ARG A 86 21.97 8.32 10.80
N LEU A 87 22.43 9.53 11.14
CA LEU A 87 21.65 10.50 11.90
C LEU A 87 20.39 10.94 11.14
N SER A 88 20.53 11.26 9.86
CA SER A 88 19.41 11.67 8.98
C SER A 88 18.37 10.57 8.88
N ALA A 89 18.78 9.32 8.68
CA ALA A 89 17.88 8.17 8.63
C ALA A 89 17.20 7.92 9.99
N ASN A 90 17.90 8.09 11.11
CA ASN A 90 17.29 7.99 12.44
C ASN A 90 16.25 9.09 12.67
N ILE A 91 16.57 10.35 12.36
CA ILE A 91 15.64 11.49 12.47
C ILE A 91 14.38 11.22 11.65
N TYR A 92 14.54 10.82 10.38
CA TYR A 92 13.43 10.42 9.52
C TYR A 92 12.53 9.38 10.19
N THR A 93 13.11 8.27 10.65
CA THR A 93 12.33 7.19 11.27
C THR A 93 11.66 7.61 12.57
N THR A 94 12.30 8.45 13.37
CA THR A 94 11.72 8.97 14.62
C THR A 94 10.52 9.86 14.36
N ILE A 95 10.59 10.74 13.36
CA ILE A 95 9.48 11.64 13.01
C ILE A 95 8.29 10.83 12.51
N PHE A 96 8.48 10.02 11.45
CA PHE A 96 7.36 9.34 10.80
C PHE A 96 6.74 8.21 11.62
N ARG A 97 7.48 7.63 12.57
CA ARG A 97 6.92 6.66 13.53
C ARG A 97 6.38 7.31 14.80
N GLY A 98 6.70 8.58 15.05
CA GLY A 98 6.26 9.33 16.22
C GLY A 98 5.00 10.18 15.98
N LEU A 99 4.69 10.49 14.72
CA LEU A 99 3.50 11.25 14.34
C LEU A 99 2.30 10.32 14.09
N PRO A 100 1.06 10.78 14.37
CA PRO A 100 -0.14 10.07 13.93
C PRO A 100 -0.19 9.92 12.40
N GLU A 101 -0.56 8.74 11.89
CA GLU A 101 -0.52 8.49 10.44
C GLU A 101 -1.43 9.46 9.66
N LEU A 102 -2.60 9.77 10.23
CA LEU A 102 -3.55 10.73 9.63
C LEU A 102 -2.96 12.14 9.54
N LEU A 103 -2.21 12.57 10.54
CA LEU A 103 -1.54 13.88 10.52
C LEU A 103 -0.46 13.90 9.45
N THR A 104 0.35 12.85 9.36
CA THR A 104 1.36 12.72 8.31
C THR A 104 0.71 12.73 6.92
N LEU A 105 -0.43 12.07 6.76
CA LEU A 105 -1.18 12.06 5.52
C LEU A 105 -1.55 13.47 5.08
N PHE A 106 -2.11 14.29 5.97
CA PHE A 106 -2.42 15.69 5.64
C PHE A 106 -1.19 16.51 5.30
N ILE A 107 -0.11 16.38 6.09
CA ILE A 107 1.14 17.12 5.85
C ILE A 107 1.70 16.76 4.47
N VAL A 108 1.73 15.48 4.11
CA VAL A 108 2.25 15.04 2.81
C VAL A 108 1.28 15.43 1.69
N TYR A 109 -0.03 15.27 1.87
CA TYR A 109 -1.01 15.63 0.85
C TYR A 109 -0.94 17.11 0.48
N TYR A 110 -1.11 18.00 1.47
CA TYR A 110 -1.09 19.44 1.24
C TYR A 110 0.34 19.95 0.96
N GLY A 111 1.34 19.41 1.65
CA GLY A 111 2.73 19.80 1.48
C GLY A 111 3.30 19.42 0.10
N LEU A 112 2.95 18.24 -0.43
CA LEU A 112 3.37 17.83 -1.77
C LEU A 112 2.76 18.75 -2.83
N GLN A 113 1.49 19.13 -2.69
CA GLN A 113 0.86 20.08 -3.61
C GLN A 113 1.57 21.43 -3.61
N ILE A 114 1.91 21.96 -2.43
CA ILE A 114 2.67 23.22 -2.29
C ILE A 114 4.05 23.10 -2.94
N LEU A 115 4.80 22.02 -2.65
CA LEU A 115 6.15 21.83 -3.20
C LEU A 115 6.15 21.70 -4.72
N VAL A 116 5.21 20.93 -5.26
CA VAL A 116 5.05 20.76 -6.71
C VAL A 116 4.69 22.09 -7.35
N GLN A 117 3.74 22.84 -6.80
CA GLN A 117 3.37 24.17 -7.31
C GLN A 117 4.55 25.15 -7.27
N GLN A 118 5.31 25.19 -6.18
CA GLN A 118 6.50 26.04 -6.06
C GLN A 118 7.56 25.68 -7.10
N PHE A 119 7.82 24.39 -7.30
CA PHE A 119 8.77 23.92 -8.29
C PHE A 119 8.31 24.27 -9.73
N LEU A 120 7.04 24.05 -10.06
CA LEU A 120 6.48 24.41 -11.37
C LEU A 120 6.45 25.92 -11.62
N ALA A 121 6.23 26.72 -10.59
CA ALA A 121 6.33 28.17 -10.69
C ALA A 121 7.75 28.61 -11.07
N THR A 122 8.81 27.94 -10.58
CA THR A 122 10.18 28.22 -11.05
C THR A 122 10.42 27.88 -12.52
N LEU A 123 9.59 27.02 -13.10
CA LEU A 123 9.61 26.63 -14.52
C LEU A 123 8.64 27.46 -15.38
N GLY A 124 7.97 28.47 -14.80
CA GLY A 124 7.04 29.36 -15.50
C GLY A 124 5.61 28.82 -15.64
N TYR A 125 5.26 27.74 -14.93
CA TYR A 125 3.89 27.21 -14.89
C TYR A 125 3.17 27.74 -13.63
N GLU A 126 2.24 28.68 -13.84
CA GLU A 126 1.48 29.31 -12.74
C GLU A 126 0.09 28.70 -12.52
N GLU A 127 -0.35 27.79 -13.40
CA GLU A 127 -1.65 27.14 -13.23
C GLU A 127 -1.65 26.23 -11.98
N PRO A 128 -2.73 26.25 -11.18
CA PRO A 128 -2.87 25.35 -10.04
C PRO A 128 -2.93 23.90 -10.51
N ILE A 129 -1.98 23.07 -10.09
CA ILE A 129 -2.01 21.63 -10.37
C ILE A 129 -2.60 20.90 -9.17
N GLU A 130 -3.74 20.25 -9.39
CA GLU A 130 -4.33 19.35 -8.42
C GLU A 130 -3.68 17.97 -8.51
N ILE A 131 -3.02 17.55 -7.43
CA ILE A 131 -2.45 16.21 -7.36
C ILE A 131 -3.58 15.21 -7.11
N ASN A 132 -3.59 14.14 -7.90
CA ASN A 132 -4.54 13.05 -7.73
C ASN A 132 -4.45 12.47 -6.31
N ALA A 133 -5.60 12.39 -5.60
CA ALA A 133 -5.68 11.88 -4.24
C ALA A 133 -5.12 10.46 -4.06
N PHE A 134 -5.18 9.62 -5.10
CA PHE A 134 -4.56 8.30 -5.11
C PHE A 134 -3.04 8.39 -5.01
N VAL A 135 -2.41 9.24 -5.83
CA VAL A 135 -0.95 9.40 -5.85
C VAL A 135 -0.47 10.05 -4.57
N ALA A 136 -1.16 11.10 -4.11
CA ALA A 136 -0.81 11.76 -2.86
C ALA A 136 -0.97 10.82 -1.65
N GLY A 137 -2.05 10.03 -1.61
CA GLY A 137 -2.26 8.99 -0.60
C GLY A 137 -1.19 7.89 -0.65
N MET A 138 -0.83 7.42 -1.85
CA MET A 138 0.22 6.43 -2.06
C MET A 138 1.58 6.93 -1.55
N ILE A 139 1.94 8.18 -1.82
CA ILE A 139 3.20 8.77 -1.34
C ILE A 139 3.14 8.95 0.18
N ALA A 140 2.05 9.51 0.71
CA ALA A 140 1.87 9.73 2.15
C ALA A 140 2.00 8.44 2.96
N LEU A 141 1.21 7.43 2.60
CA LEU A 141 1.24 6.12 3.25
C LEU A 141 2.58 5.41 3.00
N GLY A 142 3.17 5.57 1.80
CA GLY A 142 4.47 4.98 1.46
C GLY A 142 5.60 5.49 2.33
N VAL A 143 5.62 6.79 2.63
CA VAL A 143 6.60 7.42 3.53
C VAL A 143 6.45 6.88 4.96
N VAL A 144 5.24 6.86 5.50
CA VAL A 144 4.98 6.29 6.85
C VAL A 144 5.38 4.81 6.91
N PHE A 145 4.89 4.01 5.95
CA PHE A 145 5.20 2.59 5.85
C PHE A 145 6.71 2.35 5.76
N SER A 146 7.43 3.16 4.97
CA SER A 146 8.88 3.01 4.79
C SER A 146 9.66 3.20 6.09
N ALA A 147 9.19 4.08 6.98
CA ALA A 147 9.82 4.29 8.27
C ALA A 147 9.74 3.01 9.14
N TYR A 148 8.55 2.39 9.24
CA TYR A 148 8.38 1.11 9.93
C TYR A 148 9.10 -0.05 9.22
N CYS A 149 9.03 -0.10 7.90
CA CYS A 149 9.69 -1.10 7.08
C CYS A 149 11.21 -1.09 7.29
N SER A 150 11.81 0.10 7.41
CA SER A 150 13.25 0.24 7.63
C SER A 150 13.72 -0.42 8.94
N GLU A 151 12.88 -0.45 9.97
CA GLU A 151 13.21 -1.04 11.28
C GLU A 151 13.07 -2.56 11.28
N VAL A 152 12.06 -3.07 10.56
CA VAL A 152 11.93 -4.51 10.31
C VAL A 152 13.13 -5.00 9.51
N LEU A 153 13.50 -4.30 8.46
CA LEU A 153 14.68 -4.62 7.66
C LEU A 153 15.98 -4.50 8.48
N LEU A 154 16.13 -3.45 9.29
CA LEU A 154 17.29 -3.29 10.18
C LEU A 154 17.41 -4.43 11.19
N SER A 155 16.29 -4.86 11.76
CA SER A 155 16.26 -6.01 12.68
C SER A 155 16.64 -7.30 11.95
N ALA A 156 16.17 -7.49 10.72
CA ALA A 156 16.54 -8.62 9.89
C ALA A 156 18.02 -8.60 9.48
N PHE A 157 18.60 -7.43 9.17
CA PHE A 157 20.03 -7.28 8.93
C PHE A 157 20.87 -7.72 10.13
N LYS A 158 20.49 -7.28 11.34
CA LYS A 158 21.19 -7.63 12.58
C LYS A 158 21.12 -9.13 12.92
N ALA A 159 20.10 -9.83 12.43
CA ALA A 159 19.96 -11.27 12.63
C ALA A 159 20.87 -12.10 11.71
N ILE A 160 21.44 -11.52 10.65
CA ILE A 160 22.36 -12.22 9.75
C ILE A 160 23.75 -12.29 10.41
N PRO A 161 24.35 -13.49 10.58
CA PRO A 161 25.67 -13.62 11.20
C PRO A 161 26.77 -12.88 10.41
N GLN A 162 27.71 -12.24 11.12
CA GLN A 162 28.85 -11.55 10.49
C GLN A 162 29.69 -12.47 9.60
N GLY A 163 29.78 -13.77 9.93
CA GLY A 163 30.48 -14.77 9.12
C GLY A 163 29.95 -14.88 7.68
N GLN A 164 28.70 -14.50 7.39
CA GLN A 164 28.18 -14.45 6.00
C GLN A 164 28.83 -13.33 5.18
N TYR A 165 29.17 -12.22 5.82
CA TYR A 165 29.89 -11.11 5.18
C TYR A 165 31.36 -11.50 4.97
N GLU A 166 32.00 -12.06 5.99
CA GLU A 166 33.38 -12.54 5.94
C GLU A 166 33.59 -13.65 4.89
N ALA A 167 32.62 -14.56 4.75
CA ALA A 167 32.65 -15.60 3.71
C ALA A 167 32.61 -15.00 2.29
N GLY A 168 31.85 -13.93 2.08
CA GLY A 168 31.85 -13.20 0.81
C GLY A 168 33.22 -12.59 0.51
N ASP A 169 33.84 -11.97 1.51
CA ASP A 169 35.17 -11.38 1.39
C ASP A 169 36.25 -12.45 1.15
N ALA A 170 36.16 -13.62 1.80
CA ALA A 170 37.05 -14.76 1.59
C ALA A 170 36.96 -15.36 0.18
N LEU A 171 35.79 -15.26 -0.47
CA LEU A 171 35.56 -15.63 -1.87
C LEU A 171 35.97 -14.53 -2.87
N GLY A 172 36.55 -13.42 -2.39
CA GLY A 172 36.97 -12.30 -3.22
C GLY A 172 35.80 -11.48 -3.78
N PHE A 173 34.61 -11.57 -3.20
CA PHE A 173 33.48 -10.75 -3.61
C PHE A 173 33.60 -9.35 -3.01
N HIS A 174 33.40 -8.32 -3.84
CA HIS A 174 33.24 -6.96 -3.30
C HIS A 174 31.88 -6.83 -2.57
N ARG A 175 31.79 -5.86 -1.65
CA ARG A 175 30.60 -5.67 -0.78
C ARG A 175 29.25 -5.67 -1.49
N GLY A 176 29.16 -5.10 -2.69
CA GLY A 176 27.91 -5.08 -3.47
C GLY A 176 27.50 -6.46 -3.98
N LYS A 177 28.46 -7.30 -4.39
CA LYS A 177 28.22 -8.68 -4.82
C LYS A 177 27.86 -9.56 -3.62
N THR A 178 28.56 -9.41 -2.49
CA THR A 178 28.21 -10.05 -1.21
C THR A 178 26.80 -9.68 -0.79
N MET A 179 26.45 -8.39 -0.86
CA MET A 179 25.12 -7.89 -0.54
C MET A 179 24.03 -8.52 -1.41
N ARG A 180 24.20 -8.49 -2.74
CA ARG A 180 23.17 -8.97 -3.68
C ARG A 180 23.00 -10.50 -3.68
N LEU A 181 24.09 -11.25 -3.58
CA LEU A 181 24.07 -12.70 -3.76
C LEU A 181 23.95 -13.49 -2.44
N ILE A 182 24.49 -12.97 -1.33
CA ILE A 182 24.55 -13.69 -0.06
C ILE A 182 23.56 -13.09 0.94
N ILE A 183 23.65 -11.78 1.17
CA ILE A 183 22.91 -11.11 2.25
C ILE A 183 21.45 -10.88 1.89
N LEU A 184 21.16 -10.30 0.72
CA LEU A 184 19.81 -9.92 0.31
C LEU A 184 18.83 -11.11 0.29
N PRO A 185 19.19 -12.30 -0.23
CA PRO A 185 18.31 -13.46 -0.15
C PRO A 185 18.06 -13.92 1.28
N GLN A 186 19.00 -13.77 2.22
CA GLN A 186 18.79 -14.10 3.63
C GLN A 186 17.90 -13.04 4.31
N LEU A 187 18.18 -11.78 4.04
CA LEU A 187 17.44 -10.62 4.56
C LEU A 187 15.95 -10.72 4.25
N ILE A 188 15.59 -10.96 2.98
CA ILE A 188 14.20 -11.06 2.56
C ILE A 188 13.46 -12.13 3.38
N ARG A 189 14.11 -13.27 3.64
CA ARG A 189 13.50 -14.39 4.36
C ARG A 189 13.28 -14.09 5.84
N ILE A 190 14.26 -13.46 6.49
CA ILE A 190 14.17 -13.07 7.90
C ILE A 190 13.16 -11.93 8.09
N ALA A 191 13.10 -10.98 7.14
CA ALA A 191 12.20 -9.84 7.21
C ALA A 191 10.74 -10.18 6.87
N LEU A 192 10.51 -11.23 6.07
CA LEU A 192 9.19 -11.54 5.49
C LEU A 192 8.03 -11.57 6.50
N PRO A 193 8.15 -12.20 7.69
CA PRO A 193 7.05 -12.21 8.66
C PRO A 193 6.76 -10.82 9.23
N GLY A 194 7.80 -10.02 9.48
CA GLY A 194 7.65 -8.64 9.93
C GLY A 194 7.04 -7.75 8.85
N LEU A 195 7.42 -7.94 7.57
CA LEU A 195 6.82 -7.24 6.44
C LEU A 195 5.35 -7.63 6.24
N GLY A 196 4.98 -8.89 6.47
CA GLY A 196 3.59 -9.34 6.46
C GLY A 196 2.73 -8.65 7.50
N ASN A 197 3.26 -8.45 8.72
CA ASN A 197 2.55 -7.67 9.74
C ASN A 197 2.39 -6.20 9.34
N LEU A 198 3.43 -5.58 8.77
CA LEU A 198 3.33 -4.20 8.28
C LEU A 198 2.36 -4.04 7.12
N TRP A 199 2.25 -5.05 6.24
CA TRP A 199 1.23 -5.06 5.20
C TRP A 199 -0.19 -5.03 5.77
N MET A 200 -0.45 -5.75 6.86
CA MET A 200 -1.76 -5.74 7.53
C MET A 200 -2.08 -4.39 8.17
N ALA A 201 -1.07 -3.68 8.66
CA ALA A 201 -1.22 -2.30 9.12
C ALA A 201 -1.53 -1.37 7.94
N LEU A 202 -0.73 -1.43 6.87
CA LEU A 202 -0.92 -0.62 5.66
C LEU A 202 -2.32 -0.76 5.07
N LEU A 203 -2.86 -1.99 4.98
CA LEU A 203 -4.21 -2.23 4.50
C LEU A 203 -5.27 -1.50 5.33
N LYS A 204 -5.07 -1.34 6.64
CA LYS A 204 -5.99 -0.59 7.50
C LYS A 204 -5.78 0.91 7.32
N ASP A 205 -4.52 1.35 7.21
CA ASP A 205 -4.15 2.76 7.05
C ASP A 205 -4.64 3.36 5.72
N THR A 206 -4.89 2.55 4.69
CA THR A 206 -5.54 3.02 3.45
C THR A 206 -6.89 3.70 3.70
N ALA A 207 -7.58 3.34 4.79
CA ALA A 207 -8.85 3.93 5.17
C ALA A 207 -8.72 5.39 5.68
N LEU A 208 -7.49 5.84 5.97
CA LEU A 208 -7.22 7.25 6.31
C LEU A 208 -7.34 8.15 5.07
N VAL A 209 -7.11 7.61 3.87
CA VAL A 209 -7.15 8.39 2.62
C VAL A 209 -8.58 8.81 2.25
N SER A 210 -9.60 8.15 2.80
CA SER A 210 -11.00 8.56 2.66
C SER A 210 -11.25 10.01 3.08
N VAL A 211 -10.49 10.49 4.07
CA VAL A 211 -10.64 11.85 4.62
C VAL A 211 -10.23 12.90 3.60
N VAL A 212 -9.34 12.54 2.68
CA VAL A 212 -8.89 13.40 1.58
C VAL A 212 -9.68 13.15 0.30
N GLY A 213 -10.81 12.44 0.41
CA GLY A 213 -11.79 12.32 -0.66
C GLY A 213 -11.51 11.21 -1.66
N LEU A 214 -10.53 10.34 -1.42
CA LEU A 214 -10.34 9.14 -2.24
C LEU A 214 -11.58 8.22 -2.10
N PRO A 215 -12.18 7.74 -3.21
CA PRO A 215 -13.39 6.92 -3.20
C PRO A 215 -13.09 5.46 -2.84
N ASP A 216 -12.59 5.21 -1.63
CA ASP A 216 -12.28 3.89 -1.08
C ASP A 216 -13.48 3.27 -0.32
N ILE A 217 -13.32 2.09 0.28
CA ILE A 217 -14.40 1.40 1.04
C ILE A 217 -15.03 2.31 2.09
N LEU A 218 -14.23 2.97 2.95
CA LEU A 218 -14.76 3.82 4.02
C LEU A 218 -15.45 5.05 3.46
N ARG A 219 -14.92 5.66 2.39
CA ARG A 219 -15.57 6.80 1.75
C ARG A 219 -16.95 6.44 1.22
N GLN A 220 -17.06 5.34 0.47
CA GLN A 220 -18.29 4.94 -0.20
C GLN A 220 -19.37 4.52 0.79
N THR A 221 -19.01 3.65 1.74
CA THR A 221 -19.93 3.26 2.82
C THR A 221 -20.34 4.43 3.70
N GLY A 222 -19.44 5.40 3.93
CA GLY A 222 -19.74 6.63 4.67
C GLY A 222 -20.67 7.60 3.92
N ILE A 223 -20.60 7.67 2.58
CA ILE A 223 -21.58 8.43 1.78
C ILE A 223 -22.94 7.73 1.87
N ALA A 224 -22.99 6.43 1.60
CA ALA A 224 -24.21 5.63 1.63
C ALA A 224 -24.91 5.72 2.99
N ALA A 225 -24.16 5.58 4.09
CA ALA A 225 -24.64 5.73 5.46
C ALA A 225 -25.33 7.08 5.72
N ARG A 226 -24.74 8.18 5.21
CA ARG A 226 -25.27 9.54 5.41
C ARG A 226 -26.53 9.82 4.60
N MET A 227 -26.62 9.25 3.40
CA MET A 227 -27.77 9.40 2.50
C MET A 227 -28.96 8.55 2.95
N THR A 228 -28.71 7.29 3.31
CA THR A 228 -29.75 6.32 3.71
C THR A 228 -30.11 6.41 5.20
N LYS A 229 -29.30 7.11 6.00
CA LYS A 229 -29.37 7.14 7.48
C LYS A 229 -29.16 5.77 8.15
N GLN A 230 -28.58 4.80 7.45
CA GLN A 230 -28.35 3.44 7.96
C GLN A 230 -26.87 3.17 8.28
N ALA A 231 -26.29 3.93 9.20
CA ALA A 231 -24.85 3.85 9.50
C ALA A 231 -24.36 2.45 9.93
N PHE A 232 -25.11 1.76 10.79
CA PHE A 232 -24.74 0.42 11.27
C PHE A 232 -24.62 -0.60 10.13
N GLN A 233 -25.56 -0.55 9.18
CA GLN A 233 -25.56 -1.47 8.04
C GLN A 233 -24.35 -1.25 7.13
N PHE A 234 -24.09 0.01 6.72
CA PHE A 234 -23.01 0.31 5.78
C PHE A 234 -21.61 0.15 6.39
N PHE A 235 -21.40 0.55 7.64
CA PHE A 235 -20.12 0.29 8.31
C PHE A 235 -19.94 -1.18 8.69
N GLY A 236 -21.03 -1.92 8.92
CA GLY A 236 -21.00 -3.39 9.04
C GLY A 236 -20.48 -4.05 7.74
N VAL A 237 -20.96 -3.60 6.58
CA VAL A 237 -20.45 -4.04 5.27
C VAL A 237 -18.98 -3.66 5.11
N ALA A 238 -18.57 -2.43 5.45
CA ALA A 238 -17.17 -2.02 5.40
C ALA A 238 -16.29 -2.96 6.25
N CYS A 239 -16.72 -3.29 7.47
CA CYS A 239 -16.01 -4.20 8.36
C CYS A 239 -15.80 -5.58 7.72
N VAL A 240 -16.85 -6.16 7.14
CA VAL A 240 -16.76 -7.46 6.44
C VAL A 240 -15.80 -7.38 5.26
N LEU A 241 -15.84 -6.30 4.47
CA LEU A 241 -14.95 -6.12 3.31
C LEU A 241 -13.48 -6.00 3.72
N PHE A 242 -13.17 -5.23 4.76
CA PHE A 242 -11.80 -5.15 5.30
C PHE A 242 -11.34 -6.50 5.87
N LEU A 243 -12.23 -7.26 6.53
CA LEU A 243 -11.92 -8.62 7.00
C LEU A 243 -11.63 -9.57 5.84
N VAL A 244 -12.40 -9.50 4.75
CA VAL A 244 -12.14 -10.29 3.54
C VAL A 244 -10.77 -9.95 2.95
N LEU A 245 -10.44 -8.65 2.79
CA LEU A 245 -9.11 -8.23 2.33
C LEU A 245 -7.99 -8.75 3.24
N ALA A 246 -8.17 -8.65 4.56
CA ALA A 246 -7.20 -9.12 5.54
C ALA A 246 -7.03 -10.65 5.49
N MET A 247 -8.13 -11.41 5.39
CA MET A 247 -8.10 -12.88 5.29
C MET A 247 -7.40 -13.34 4.01
N ILE A 248 -7.77 -12.78 2.85
CA ILE A 248 -7.12 -13.09 1.57
C ILE A 248 -5.62 -12.79 1.67
N SER A 249 -5.27 -11.61 2.18
CA SER A 249 -3.88 -11.22 2.39
C SER A 249 -3.15 -12.16 3.33
N SER A 250 -3.78 -12.62 4.41
CA SER A 250 -3.18 -13.48 5.41
C SER A 250 -2.84 -14.85 4.83
N VAL A 251 -3.71 -15.40 3.99
CA VAL A 251 -3.47 -16.64 3.25
C VAL A 251 -2.29 -16.47 2.29
N VAL A 252 -2.24 -15.36 1.54
CA VAL A 252 -1.14 -15.08 0.60
C VAL A 252 0.20 -14.97 1.34
N PHE A 253 0.28 -14.17 2.41
CA PHE A 253 1.52 -14.02 3.18
C PHE A 253 1.92 -15.33 3.87
N SER A 254 0.97 -16.08 4.42
CA SER A 254 1.24 -17.41 5.00
C SER A 254 1.81 -18.39 3.96
N ALA A 255 1.32 -18.34 2.72
CA ALA A 255 1.85 -19.15 1.63
C ALA A 255 3.29 -18.74 1.25
N LEU A 256 3.57 -17.44 1.18
CA LEU A 256 4.90 -16.90 0.91
C LEU A 256 5.91 -17.30 2.01
N GLU A 257 5.51 -17.21 3.28
CA GLU A 257 6.34 -17.64 4.41
C GLU A 257 6.63 -19.14 4.38
N ARG A 258 5.62 -19.98 4.11
CA ARG A 258 5.80 -21.44 4.01
C ARG A 258 6.71 -21.83 2.86
N SER A 259 6.57 -21.17 1.70
CA SER A 259 7.44 -21.39 0.54
C SER A 259 8.90 -21.08 0.89
N THR A 260 9.11 -19.96 1.58
CA THR A 260 10.43 -19.51 2.02
C THR A 260 11.11 -20.48 2.99
N LYS A 261 10.38 -20.99 3.99
CA LYS A 261 10.89 -21.99 4.96
C LYS A 261 11.21 -23.33 4.29
N ARG A 262 10.42 -23.76 3.31
CA ARG A 262 10.68 -25.02 2.57
C ARG A 262 11.95 -24.95 1.72
N ALA A 263 12.33 -23.77 1.23
CA ALA A 263 13.57 -23.57 0.50
C ALA A 263 14.82 -23.71 1.40
N GLU A 264 14.68 -23.54 2.72
CA GLU A 264 15.75 -23.74 3.71
C GLU A 264 16.01 -25.22 3.97
N MET A 265 14.98 -26.03 4.20
CA MET A 265 15.13 -27.46 4.51
C MET A 265 15.61 -28.33 3.33
N ARG A 266 15.61 -27.79 2.11
CA ARG A 266 16.05 -28.50 0.90
C ARG A 266 17.53 -28.28 0.55
N ARG A 267 18.26 -27.47 1.33
CA ARG A 267 19.71 -27.22 1.16
C ARG A 267 20.47 -27.73 2.37
#